data_AF-A0A381YXC1-F1
#
_entry.id   AF-A0A381YXC1-F1
#
_cell.length_a   1.000
_cell.length_b   1.000
_cell.length_c   1.000
_cell.angle_alpha   90.00
_cell.angle_beta   90.00
_cell.angle_gamma   90.00
#
_symmetry.space_group_name_H-M   'P 1'
#
loop_
_entity.id
_entity.type
_entity.pdbx_description
1 polymer ?
#
loop_
_entity_poly.entity_id
_entity_poly.type
_entity_poly.pdbx_seq_one_letter_code
_entity_poly.pdbx_strand_id
1 'polypeptide(L)'
;MTDKPSRLSTPFDFDAPGKHCDYVRLPHSVHRSAYGWLPIPIVCINGGEGPTVLLMSGTHGDEYEGQVTLTRLARQLKPEDINGRLIILPMANYPAAKA
;
A
#
# COMPACT_ATOMS: atom_id res chain seq x y z
N MET A 1 -1.48 23.33 10.62
CA MET A 1 -0.91 22.36 9.67
C MET A 1 -0.87 23.05 8.31
N THR A 2 0.29 23.11 7.67
CA THR A 2 0.45 23.75 6.36
C THR A 2 -0.20 22.86 5.31
N ASP A 3 -1.16 23.40 4.57
CA ASP A 3 -2.02 22.71 3.59
C ASP A 3 -1.28 22.36 2.27
N LYS A 4 -0.05 21.84 2.40
CA LYS A 4 0.71 21.37 1.23
C LYS A 4 0.31 19.93 0.94
N PRO A 5 -0.19 19.63 -0.28
CA PRO A 5 -0.54 18.26 -0.64
C PRO A 5 0.67 17.34 -0.57
N SER A 6 0.44 16.08 -0.20
CA SER A 6 1.48 15.05 -0.21
C SER A 6 2.06 14.87 -1.61
N ARG A 7 3.36 14.56 -1.70
CA ARG A 7 4.02 14.17 -2.96
C ARG A 7 3.81 12.69 -3.30
N LEU A 8 3.23 11.91 -2.37
CA LEU A 8 2.85 10.53 -2.60
C LEU A 8 1.70 10.50 -3.60
N SER A 9 1.79 9.59 -4.57
CA SER A 9 0.71 9.35 -5.53
C SER A 9 0.46 7.87 -5.70
N THR A 10 -0.78 7.50 -6.00
CA THR A 10 -1.14 6.12 -6.40
C THR A 10 -1.97 6.21 -7.68
N PRO A 11 -1.85 5.24 -8.59
CA PRO A 11 -2.53 5.31 -9.88
C PRO A 11 -3.97 4.79 -9.87
N PHE A 12 -4.43 4.15 -8.78
CA PHE A 12 -5.78 3.59 -8.71
C PHE A 12 -6.70 4.42 -7.83
N ASP A 13 -7.97 4.45 -8.23
CA ASP A 13 -9.08 5.00 -7.48
C ASP A 13 -9.50 4.02 -6.37
N PHE A 14 -9.50 4.48 -5.12
CA PHE A 14 -9.89 3.64 -3.98
C PHE A 14 -11.38 3.29 -3.96
N ASP A 15 -12.22 4.07 -4.65
CA ASP A 15 -13.66 3.84 -4.77
C ASP A 15 -14.00 2.92 -5.95
N ALA A 16 -13.05 2.64 -6.85
CA ALA A 16 -13.27 1.69 -7.93
C ALA A 16 -13.50 0.28 -7.39
N PRO A 17 -14.52 -0.46 -7.88
CA PRO A 17 -14.79 -1.82 -7.42
C PRO A 17 -13.66 -2.78 -7.81
N GLY A 18 -13.54 -3.89 -7.09
CA GLY A 18 -12.59 -4.95 -7.39
C GLY A 18 -11.29 -4.88 -6.59
N LYS A 19 -10.24 -5.53 -7.11
CA LYS A 19 -8.94 -5.65 -6.44
C LYS A 19 -7.86 -4.97 -7.28
N HIS A 20 -7.23 -3.96 -6.70
CA HIS A 20 -6.18 -3.15 -7.29
C HIS A 20 -4.87 -3.42 -6.56
N CYS A 21 -3.83 -3.82 -7.28
CA CYS A 21 -2.52 -4.11 -6.73
C CYS A 21 -1.49 -3.22 -7.43
N ASP A 22 -0.87 -2.29 -6.72
CA ASP A 22 0.12 -1.37 -7.29
C ASP A 22 1.04 -0.85 -6.17
N TYR A 23 1.59 0.34 -6.34
CA TYR A 23 2.49 1.00 -5.43
C TYR A 23 2.05 2.43 -5.15
N VAL A 24 2.21 2.84 -3.90
CA VAL A 24 2.36 4.25 -3.57
C VAL A 24 3.72 4.70 -4.08
N ARG A 25 3.70 5.71 -4.95
CA ARG A 25 4.90 6.27 -5.58
C ARG A 25 5.41 7.41 -4.73
N LEU A 26 6.59 7.24 -4.12
CA LEU A 26 7.29 8.29 -3.39
C LEU A 26 8.42 8.85 -4.25
N PRO A 27 8.33 10.08 -4.79
CA PRO A 27 9.44 10.73 -5.47
C PRO A 27 10.69 10.75 -4.60
N HIS A 28 11.80 10.24 -5.12
CA HIS A 28 13.03 10.03 -4.39
C HIS A 28 14.23 10.35 -5.27
N SER A 29 14.71 11.59 -5.14
CA SER A 29 15.85 12.11 -5.89
C SER A 29 17.14 11.76 -5.17
N VAL A 30 18.04 11.08 -5.87
CA VAL A 30 19.36 10.64 -5.37
C VAL A 30 20.40 10.75 -6.47
N HIS A 31 21.70 10.74 -6.15
CA HIS A 31 22.78 10.87 -7.13
C HIS A 31 22.64 9.92 -8.35
N ARG A 32 22.18 8.68 -8.12
CA ARG A 32 21.98 7.68 -9.17
C ARG A 32 20.71 7.87 -10.01
N SER A 33 19.75 8.69 -9.56
CA SER A 33 18.47 8.88 -10.24
C SER A 33 17.81 10.20 -9.78
N ALA A 34 17.92 11.23 -10.63
CA ALA A 34 17.40 12.56 -10.31
C ALA A 34 15.87 12.59 -10.16
N TYR A 35 15.15 11.79 -10.96
CA TYR A 35 13.69 11.70 -10.99
C TYR A 35 13.16 10.30 -10.58
N GLY A 36 13.94 9.57 -9.79
CA GLY A 36 13.56 8.26 -9.29
C GLY A 36 12.40 8.32 -8.29
N TRP A 37 11.86 7.15 -7.97
CA TRP A 37 10.84 7.00 -6.94
C TRP A 37 10.95 5.65 -6.24
N LEU A 38 10.41 5.56 -5.02
CA LEU A 38 10.35 4.34 -4.23
C LEU A 38 8.96 3.70 -4.38
N PRO A 39 8.88 2.41 -4.76
CA PRO A 39 7.62 1.69 -4.94
C PRO A 39 7.16 1.03 -3.64
N ILE A 40 6.37 1.74 -2.84
CA ILE A 40 5.81 1.22 -1.58
C ILE A 40 4.57 0.37 -1.93
N PRO A 41 4.57 -0.96 -1.72
CA PRO A 41 3.50 -1.84 -2.20
C PRO A 41 2.18 -1.57 -1.48
N ILE A 42 1.08 -1.50 -2.23
CA ILE A 42 -0.27 -1.29 -1.69
C ILE A 42 -1.28 -2.12 -2.47
N VAL A 43 -2.26 -2.68 -1.75
CA VAL A 43 -3.41 -3.37 -2.34
C VAL A 43 -4.68 -2.75 -1.81
N CYS A 44 -5.64 -2.47 -2.68
CA CYS A 44 -6.98 -2.05 -2.32
C CYS A 44 -7.99 -3.08 -2.86
N ILE A 45 -8.83 -3.61 -1.98
CA ILE A 45 -9.92 -4.52 -2.33
C ILE A 45 -11.22 -3.84 -1.94
N ASN A 46 -12.05 -3.49 -2.92
CA ASN A 46 -13.35 -2.88 -2.73
C ASN A 46 -14.45 -3.86 -3.18
N GLY A 47 -15.18 -4.38 -2.19
CA GLY A 47 -16.31 -5.31 -2.39
C GLY A 47 -17.68 -4.63 -2.35
N GLY A 48 -17.75 -3.29 -2.25
CA GLY A 48 -19.00 -2.54 -2.21
C GLY A 48 -19.25 -1.88 -0.85
N GLU A 49 -20.51 -1.88 -0.41
CA GLU A 49 -20.92 -1.19 0.81
C GLU A 49 -20.36 -1.85 2.08
N GLY A 50 -19.87 -1.04 3.00
CA GLY A 50 -19.32 -1.49 4.27
C GLY A 50 -18.20 -0.55 4.78
N PRO A 51 -17.58 -0.89 5.92
CA PRO A 51 -16.49 -0.09 6.47
C PRO A 51 -15.22 -0.18 5.62
N THR A 52 -14.34 0.81 5.77
CA THR A 52 -12.97 0.73 5.27
C THR A 52 -12.03 0.33 6.41
N VAL A 53 -11.18 -0.67 6.17
CA VAL A 53 -10.12 -1.11 7.10
C VAL A 53 -8.76 -0.92 6.44
N LEU A 54 -7.81 -0.35 7.19
CA LEU A 54 -6.39 -0.29 6.81
C LEU A 54 -5.60 -1.32 7.61
N LEU A 55 -4.90 -2.21 6.92
CA LEU A 55 -3.93 -3.14 7.49
C LEU A 55 -2.53 -2.72 7.05
N MET A 56 -1.63 -2.51 8.01
CA MET A 56 -0.28 -2.04 7.75
C MET A 56 0.75 -2.84 8.55
N SER A 57 1.91 -3.08 7.94
CA SER A 57 3.07 -3.68 8.58
C SER A 57 4.36 -3.15 7.99
N GLY A 58 5.51 -3.61 8.52
CA GLY A 58 6.82 -3.21 8.00
C GLY A 58 7.11 -1.73 8.24
N THR A 59 6.65 -1.18 9.37
CA THR A 59 7.07 0.15 9.84
C THR A 59 8.55 0.12 10.21
N HIS A 60 8.96 -0.92 10.92
CA HIS A 60 10.35 -1.35 10.99
C HIS A 60 10.59 -2.49 9.98
N GLY A 61 11.76 -2.46 9.34
CA GLY A 61 12.07 -3.37 8.23
C GLY A 61 12.29 -4.82 8.65
N ASP A 62 12.71 -5.01 9.89
CA ASP A 62 13.07 -6.28 10.54
C ASP A 62 11.92 -6.92 11.32
N GLU A 63 10.71 -6.35 11.26
CA GLU A 63 9.48 -6.93 11.81
C GLU A 63 8.73 -7.70 10.70
N TYR A 64 9.01 -8.99 10.56
CA TYR A 64 8.64 -9.77 9.37
C TYR A 64 7.22 -10.35 9.41
N GLU A 65 6.69 -10.66 10.59
CA GLU A 65 5.44 -11.41 10.77
C GLU A 65 4.28 -10.70 10.08
N GLY A 66 4.16 -9.39 10.28
CA GLY A 66 3.15 -8.56 9.63
C GLY A 66 3.33 -8.54 8.11
N GLN A 67 4.57 -8.34 7.62
CA GLN A 67 4.85 -8.24 6.19
C GLN A 67 4.47 -9.54 5.46
N VAL A 68 4.85 -10.69 6.03
CA VAL A 68 4.52 -12.02 5.48
C VAL A 68 3.02 -12.26 5.53
N THR A 69 2.38 -11.97 6.66
CA THR A 69 0.94 -12.21 6.87
C THR A 69 0.10 -11.37 5.93
N LEU A 70 0.35 -10.06 5.86
CA LEU A 70 -0.41 -9.15 5.01
C LEU A 70 -0.16 -9.41 3.52
N THR A 71 1.06 -9.78 3.12
CA THR A 71 1.34 -10.17 1.73
C THR A 71 0.58 -11.45 1.33
N ARG A 72 0.50 -12.44 2.22
CA ARG A 72 -0.28 -13.66 1.99
C ARG A 72 -1.78 -13.37 1.91
N LEU A 73 -2.29 -12.58 2.86
CA LEU A 73 -3.69 -12.17 2.90
C LEU A 73 -4.08 -11.42 1.61
N ALA A 74 -3.25 -10.46 1.19
CA ALA A 74 -3.45 -9.71 -0.05
C ALA A 74 -3.44 -10.61 -1.29
N ARG A 75 -2.72 -11.74 -1.30
CA ARG A 75 -2.76 -12.70 -2.41
C ARG A 75 -4.01 -13.57 -2.40
N GLN A 76 -4.52 -13.92 -1.22
CA GLN A 76 -5.64 -14.86 -1.05
C GLN A 76 -7.00 -14.19 -1.26
N LEU A 77 -7.21 -13.02 -0.67
CA LEU A 77 -8.51 -12.34 -0.69
C LEU A 77 -8.89 -11.88 -2.09
N LYS A 78 -10.17 -12.05 -2.42
CA LYS A 78 -10.83 -11.54 -3.62
C LYS A 78 -11.92 -10.52 -3.24
N PRO A 79 -12.38 -9.69 -4.19
CA PRO A 79 -13.43 -8.71 -3.93
C PRO A 79 -14.70 -9.32 -3.34
N GLU A 80 -15.10 -10.51 -3.79
CA GLU A 80 -16.27 -11.24 -3.30
C GLU A 80 -16.16 -11.71 -1.84
N ASP A 81 -14.96 -11.71 -1.25
CA ASP A 81 -14.74 -12.06 0.16
C ASP A 81 -14.97 -10.87 1.11
N ILE A 82 -15.20 -9.65 0.58
CA ILE A 82 -15.21 -8.39 1.32
C ILE A 82 -16.58 -7.70 1.21
N ASN A 83 -17.14 -7.29 2.35
CA ASN A 83 -18.23 -6.30 2.40
C ASN A 83 -17.65 -4.97 2.92
N GLY A 84 -17.49 -3.99 2.04
CA GLY A 84 -16.75 -2.75 2.30
C GLY A 84 -15.42 -2.71 1.56
N ARG A 85 -14.39 -2.17 2.22
CA ARG A 85 -13.08 -1.96 1.61
C ARG A 85 -11.92 -2.33 2.53
N LEU A 86 -10.94 -3.01 1.97
CA LEU A 86 -9.70 -3.36 2.65
C LEU A 86 -8.50 -2.74 1.92
N ILE A 87 -7.71 -1.95 2.63
CA ILE A 87 -6.45 -1.38 2.14
C ILE A 87 -5.31 -2.08 2.88
N ILE A 88 -4.35 -2.64 2.16
CA ILE A 88 -3.24 -3.43 2.71
C ILE A 88 -1.92 -2.78 2.29
N LEU A 89 -1.11 -2.39 3.27
CA LEU A 89 0.20 -1.77 3.12
C LEU A 89 1.25 -2.65 3.83
N PRO A 90 1.74 -3.72 3.17
CA PRO A 90 2.54 -4.75 3.85
C PRO A 90 3.95 -4.28 4.24
N MET A 91 4.48 -3.24 3.60
CA MET A 91 5.84 -2.73 3.82
C MET A 91 5.82 -1.20 3.85
N ALA A 92 5.27 -0.63 4.93
CA ALA A 92 5.10 0.82 5.06
C ALA A 92 6.43 1.58 4.92
N ASN A 93 7.49 1.05 5.51
CA ASN A 93 8.86 1.51 5.34
C ASN A 93 9.61 0.59 4.37
N TYR A 94 9.23 0.67 3.09
CA TYR A 94 9.81 -0.15 2.03
C TYR A 94 11.36 -0.14 1.99
N PRO A 95 12.06 1.00 2.14
CA PRO A 95 13.52 1.00 2.17
C PRO A 95 14.12 0.18 3.33
N ALA A 96 13.52 0.23 4.52
CA ALA A 96 13.99 -0.55 5.66
C ALA A 96 13.72 -2.05 5.47
N ALA A 97 12.55 -2.43 4.94
CA ALA A 97 12.21 -3.83 4.68
C ALA A 97 13.04 -4.47 3.56
N LYS A 98 13.61 -3.65 2.65
CA LYS A 98 14.48 -4.10 1.56
C LYS A 98 15.96 -4.23 1.98
N ALA A 99 16.34 -3.66 3.11
CA ALA A 99 17.73 -3.48 3.51
C ALA A 99 18.49 -4.80 3.70
#